data_AF-A0A4R9LWR2-F1
#
_entry.id   AF-A0A4R9LWR2-F1
#
_cell.length_a   1.000
_cell.length_b   1.000
_cell.length_c   1.000
_cell.angle_alpha   90.00
_cell.angle_beta   90.00
_cell.angle_gamma   90.00
#
_symmetry.space_group_name_H-M   'P 1'
#
loop_
_entity.id
_entity.type
_entity.pdbx_description
1 polymer ?
#
loop_
_entity_poly.entity_id
_entity_poly.type
_entity_poly.pdbx_seq_one_letter_code
_entity_poly.pdbx_strand_id
1 'polypeptide(L)'
;MNELWSSLQDTKEEFLLSDKSPKRLEFRFGDEAPQVLTKDTTNHEIFSFCQKFLEKYHTNYPAPKLREDIRYALSDAYGDISLQIMAGKNLFSCFTRLRQDEPFLKIDFYYNRKTFQPYRWDHFDKSWNLYFSEEDESKSGKKDSFTRYEGKSCPKEITKDRNEIGGIDEWWYFDKCLVSKIEYDENENGFKERVCYFESGKPTHCDGVGEKEEKEAKEAELKENFALAGTMYRRAIDSLKKEFNKPSSRTCSLLKDLARIEYNTKNYTSFKSSLDEFLNIPICEKTSLDILVYKGYYQLYLSNDSKGAKKTYRQAAEVYQKDKGEENPELVMNLALAEYQDNDPLSCLASLERLNERRLQPAAKFFYYYYRGSCSLSLGKDQAALSDLKKSWDFGWEKEYQSVLSFKLALAHYKLQKQSEGKFYLEQALQSDPELLPWAEKETAFFSFFETKEGKKLKIKYYLNREQNSKNF
;
A
#
# COMPACT_ATOMS: atom_id res chain seq x y z
N MET A 1 46.32 -3.45 21.14
CA MET A 1 45.22 -3.40 20.15
C MET A 1 44.30 -4.63 20.22
N ASN A 2 44.77 -5.84 20.57
CA ASN A 2 43.89 -7.02 20.70
C ASN A 2 43.26 -7.20 22.10
N GLU A 3 43.87 -6.71 23.19
CA GLU A 3 43.30 -6.86 24.55
C GLU A 3 42.09 -5.96 24.83
N LEU A 4 41.99 -4.81 24.15
CA LEU A 4 40.81 -3.92 24.22
C LEU A 4 39.60 -4.52 23.47
N TRP A 5 39.87 -5.38 22.48
CA TRP A 5 38.86 -6.02 21.64
C TRP A 5 38.23 -7.23 22.34
N SER A 6 39.01 -8.03 23.07
CA SER A 6 38.47 -9.11 23.91
C SER A 6 37.67 -8.57 25.10
N SER A 7 38.02 -7.39 25.64
CA SER A 7 37.19 -6.74 26.67
C SER A 7 35.88 -6.13 26.16
N LEU A 8 35.75 -5.89 24.85
CA LEU A 8 34.55 -5.31 24.22
C LEU A 8 33.55 -6.37 23.73
N GLN A 9 34.01 -7.59 23.47
CA GLN A 9 33.14 -8.70 23.03
C GLN A 9 32.44 -9.41 24.21
N ASP A 10 33.04 -9.41 25.41
CA ASP A 10 32.53 -10.14 26.58
C ASP A 10 31.55 -9.33 27.45
N THR A 11 31.36 -8.03 27.21
CA THR A 11 30.44 -7.20 27.99
C THR A 11 29.04 -7.18 27.37
N LYS A 12 28.16 -8.06 27.88
CA LYS A 12 26.68 -7.93 27.82
C LYS A 12 26.16 -6.79 28.71
N GLU A 13 26.86 -5.65 28.76
CA GLU A 13 26.34 -4.49 29.47
C GLU A 13 25.45 -3.71 28.51
N GLU A 14 24.20 -3.50 28.91
CA GLU A 14 23.32 -2.50 28.32
C GLU A 14 24.12 -1.20 28.18
N PHE A 15 24.28 -0.69 26.95
CA PHE A 15 24.84 0.63 26.72
C PHE A 15 23.85 1.71 27.17
N LEU A 16 23.53 1.74 28.46
CA LEU A 16 23.18 2.96 29.17
C LEU A 16 24.49 3.72 29.37
N LEU A 17 25.06 4.25 28.27
CA LEU A 17 25.94 5.40 28.37
C LEU A 17 25.11 6.46 29.09
N SER A 18 25.41 6.69 30.38
CA SER A 18 24.78 7.76 31.14
C SER A 18 25.15 9.08 30.45
N ASP A 19 24.30 9.51 29.54
CA ASP A 19 24.49 10.71 28.74
C ASP A 19 24.41 11.92 29.67
N LYS A 20 25.55 12.57 29.89
CA LYS A 20 25.66 13.84 30.62
C LYS A 20 25.58 15.05 29.67
N SER A 21 25.17 14.85 28.42
CA SER A 21 24.91 15.94 27.47
C SER A 21 23.60 16.67 27.84
N PRO A 22 23.48 17.99 27.69
CA PRO A 22 22.33 18.75 28.15
C PRO A 22 21.27 18.83 27.07
N LYS A 23 20.03 18.84 27.55
CA LYS A 23 18.85 19.00 26.71
C LYS A 23 18.59 20.44 26.23
N ARG A 24 19.25 21.49 26.78
CA ARG A 24 18.98 22.92 26.44
C ARG A 24 20.13 23.88 26.76
N LEU A 25 20.47 24.77 25.81
CA LEU A 25 21.26 26.01 26.03
C LEU A 25 20.61 27.13 25.19
N GLU A 26 20.11 28.19 25.85
CA GLU A 26 19.58 29.38 25.18
C GLU A 26 20.70 30.34 24.77
N PHE A 27 20.65 30.80 23.53
CA PHE A 27 21.47 31.90 23.02
C PHE A 27 20.66 33.19 23.22
N ARG A 28 21.06 34.02 24.18
CA ARG A 28 20.51 35.38 24.33
C ARG A 28 21.65 36.36 24.10
N PHE A 29 21.53 37.23 23.10
CA PHE A 29 22.25 38.49 23.12
C PHE A 29 21.73 39.24 24.35
N GLY A 30 22.61 39.58 25.29
CA GLY A 30 22.21 40.34 26.47
C GLY A 30 21.59 41.68 26.05
N ASP A 31 20.72 42.24 26.89
CA ASP A 31 20.05 43.54 26.67
C ASP A 31 21.03 44.74 26.60
N GLU A 32 22.34 44.48 26.65
CA GLU A 32 23.43 45.44 26.49
C GLU A 32 24.28 45.16 25.23
N ALA A 33 23.67 44.68 24.14
CA ALA A 33 24.37 44.45 22.87
C ALA A 33 24.37 45.71 21.95
N PRO A 34 25.46 45.98 21.22
CA PRO A 34 25.51 47.07 20.25
C PRO A 34 24.52 46.84 19.09
N GLN A 35 23.82 47.90 18.69
CA GLN A 35 22.75 47.88 17.66
C GLN A 35 23.21 47.53 16.23
N VAL A 36 24.50 47.21 16.02
CA VAL A 36 25.07 46.79 14.74
C VAL A 36 25.86 45.51 14.97
N LEU A 37 25.32 44.38 14.50
CA LEU A 37 26.04 43.11 14.44
C LEU A 37 27.11 43.22 13.35
N THR A 38 28.35 43.51 13.76
CA THR A 38 29.50 43.44 12.87
C THR A 38 29.99 42.00 12.76
N LYS A 39 30.62 41.68 11.63
CA LYS A 39 31.30 40.40 11.39
C LYS A 39 32.18 39.98 12.58
N ASP A 40 32.95 40.92 13.12
CA ASP A 40 33.89 40.66 14.20
C ASP A 40 33.16 40.35 15.52
N THR A 41 32.09 41.08 15.84
CA THR A 41 31.27 40.81 17.03
C THR A 41 30.58 39.45 16.95
N THR A 42 30.04 39.07 15.78
CA THR A 42 29.39 37.76 15.59
C THR A 42 30.39 36.62 15.67
N ASN A 43 31.57 36.76 15.06
CA ASN A 43 32.63 35.76 15.16
C ASN A 43 33.12 35.56 16.60
N HIS A 44 33.22 36.65 17.38
CA HIS A 44 33.62 36.58 18.79
C HIS A 44 32.59 35.84 19.66
N GLU A 45 31.29 36.09 19.45
CA GLU A 45 30.22 35.39 20.18
C GLU A 45 30.17 33.89 19.83
N ILE A 46 30.31 33.54 18.55
CA ILE A 46 30.37 32.14 18.10
C ILE A 46 31.61 31.45 18.69
N PHE A 47 32.77 32.12 18.67
CA PHE A 47 33.99 31.60 19.28
C PHE A 47 33.80 31.34 20.79
N SER A 48 33.25 32.32 21.53
CA SER A 48 32.97 32.20 22.97
C SER A 48 32.00 31.06 23.28
N PHE A 49 30.96 30.90 22.46
CA PHE A 49 30.04 29.78 22.55
C PHE A 49 30.75 28.45 22.32
N CYS A 50 31.49 28.32 21.21
CA CYS A 50 32.20 27.09 20.85
C CYS A 50 33.22 26.70 21.93
N GLN A 51 33.98 27.66 22.45
CA GLN A 51 34.94 27.41 23.53
C GLN A 51 34.23 26.85 24.78
N LYS A 52 33.19 27.52 25.27
CA LYS A 52 32.43 27.07 26.46
C LYS A 52 31.77 25.71 26.25
N PHE A 53 31.25 25.46 25.05
CA PHE A 53 30.64 24.19 24.70
C PHE A 53 31.66 23.06 24.72
N LEU A 54 32.81 23.25 24.06
CA LEU A 54 33.88 22.25 24.00
C LEU A 54 34.48 21.98 25.38
N GLU A 55 34.74 23.01 26.19
CA GLU A 55 35.26 22.86 27.56
C GLU A 55 34.32 22.06 28.46
N LYS A 56 33.00 22.15 28.22
CA LYS A 56 32.00 21.51 29.06
C LYS A 56 31.67 20.07 28.64
N TYR A 57 31.60 19.79 27.34
CA TYR A 57 31.10 18.51 26.81
C TYR A 57 32.15 17.64 26.13
N HIS A 58 33.30 18.22 25.75
CA HIS A 58 34.33 17.52 25.00
C HIS A 58 35.70 17.71 25.66
N THR A 59 35.80 17.44 26.97
CA THR A 59 37.02 17.64 27.78
C THR A 59 38.26 16.88 27.29
N ASN A 60 38.04 15.82 26.50
CA ASN A 60 39.12 15.02 25.90
C ASN A 60 39.78 15.74 24.71
N TYR A 61 39.13 16.77 24.18
CA TYR A 61 39.71 17.69 23.21
C TYR A 61 40.06 18.98 23.94
N PRO A 62 41.26 19.54 23.75
CA PRO A 62 41.55 20.82 24.34
C PRO A 62 40.66 21.89 23.67
N ALA A 63 40.29 22.92 24.43
CA ALA A 63 39.58 24.08 23.88
C ALA A 63 40.61 25.17 23.49
N PRO A 64 40.34 25.98 22.45
CA PRO A 64 41.27 27.03 22.03
C PRO A 64 41.52 28.03 23.17
N LYS A 65 42.76 28.10 23.65
CA LYS A 65 43.17 28.97 24.78
C LYS A 65 44.36 29.88 24.47
N LEU A 66 45.17 29.54 23.45
CA LEU A 66 46.32 30.36 23.06
C LEU A 66 45.89 31.46 22.09
N ARG A 67 46.59 32.61 22.16
CA ARG A 67 46.29 33.78 21.31
C ARG A 67 46.35 33.47 19.81
N GLU A 68 47.23 32.56 19.40
CA GLU A 68 47.38 32.12 18.02
C GLU A 68 46.18 31.28 17.57
N ASP A 69 45.71 30.35 18.40
CA ASP A 69 44.51 29.54 18.15
C ASP A 69 43.26 30.41 18.05
N ILE A 70 43.14 31.41 18.93
CA ILE A 70 42.03 32.38 18.93
C ILE A 70 42.03 33.19 17.62
N ARG A 71 43.20 33.68 17.18
CA ARG A 71 43.31 34.43 15.92
C ARG A 71 42.96 33.55 14.72
N TYR A 72 43.51 32.35 14.65
CA TYR A 72 43.21 31.40 13.58
C TYR A 72 41.70 31.09 13.53
N ALA A 73 41.10 30.76 14.68
CA ALA A 73 39.67 30.46 14.77
C ALA A 73 38.81 31.65 14.31
N LEU A 74 39.11 32.86 14.74
CA LEU A 74 38.33 34.06 14.38
C LEU A 74 38.50 34.51 12.92
N SER A 75 39.69 34.33 12.33
CA SER A 75 40.02 34.83 10.99
C SER A 75 39.77 33.80 9.89
N ASP A 76 40.20 32.55 10.09
CA ASP A 76 40.21 31.53 9.04
C ASP A 76 39.03 30.54 9.18
N ALA A 77 38.72 30.10 10.41
CA ALA A 77 37.68 29.07 10.62
C ALA A 77 36.25 29.66 10.72
N TYR A 78 36.11 30.78 11.43
CA TYR A 78 34.83 31.46 11.66
C TYR A 78 34.67 32.72 10.80
N GLY A 79 35.71 33.10 10.06
CA GLY A 79 35.74 34.27 9.17
C GLY A 79 34.56 34.34 8.20
N ASP A 80 34.06 33.22 7.67
CA ASP A 80 32.94 33.25 6.71
C ASP A 80 31.56 32.93 7.30
N ILE A 81 31.50 32.46 8.55
CA ILE A 81 30.26 32.01 9.19
C ILE A 81 29.30 33.18 9.43
N SER A 82 29.82 34.35 9.79
CA SER A 82 29.03 35.59 9.90
C SER A 82 28.28 35.93 8.60
N LEU A 83 28.90 35.72 7.44
CA LEU A 83 28.27 35.96 6.14
C LEU A 83 27.20 34.90 5.83
N GLN A 84 27.38 33.65 6.25
CA GLN A 84 26.40 32.59 6.07
C GLN A 84 25.16 32.77 6.96
N ILE A 85 25.35 33.14 8.21
CA ILE A 85 24.26 33.46 9.15
C ILE A 85 23.51 34.71 8.67
N MET A 86 24.22 35.75 8.24
CA MET A 86 23.59 36.94 7.64
C MET A 86 22.88 36.65 6.31
N ALA A 87 23.29 35.62 5.57
CA ALA A 87 22.60 35.12 4.38
C ALA A 87 21.42 34.18 4.71
N GLY A 88 21.03 34.05 5.97
CA GLY A 88 19.88 33.25 6.41
C GLY A 88 20.16 31.75 6.58
N LYS A 89 21.43 31.32 6.49
CA LYS A 89 21.80 29.93 6.81
C LYS A 89 21.95 29.78 8.32
N ASN A 90 20.99 29.08 8.92
CA ASN A 90 20.89 28.82 10.35
C ASN A 90 21.85 27.72 10.85
N LEU A 91 23.10 27.70 10.34
CA LEU A 91 24.08 26.65 10.57
C LEU A 91 25.45 27.27 10.88
N PHE A 92 26.18 26.70 11.85
CA PHE A 92 27.60 26.99 12.04
C PHE A 92 28.33 25.77 12.60
N SER A 93 29.65 25.76 12.49
CA SER A 93 30.51 24.70 13.01
C SER A 93 31.36 25.21 14.17
N CYS A 94 31.66 24.37 15.14
CA CYS A 94 32.71 24.58 16.14
C CYS A 94 33.90 23.67 15.85
N PHE A 95 35.13 24.14 16.08
CA PHE A 95 36.35 23.37 15.90
C PHE A 95 37.18 23.32 17.18
N THR A 96 37.76 22.16 17.51
CA THR A 96 38.62 21.97 18.70
C THR A 96 40.11 22.26 18.44
N ARG A 97 40.47 23.06 17.43
CA ARG A 97 41.86 23.11 16.93
C ARG A 97 42.86 23.64 17.98
N LEU A 98 44.01 22.96 18.14
CA LEU A 98 45.12 23.40 19.00
C LEU A 98 46.55 23.31 18.44
N ARG A 99 46.89 22.44 17.47
CA ARG A 99 48.16 22.45 16.71
C ARG A 99 47.98 21.81 15.33
N GLN A 100 48.92 22.01 14.40
CA GLN A 100 48.85 21.45 13.04
C GLN A 100 48.98 19.91 12.96
N ASP A 101 49.35 19.23 14.06
CA ASP A 101 49.68 17.79 14.08
C ASP A 101 48.85 16.95 15.07
N GLU A 102 47.73 17.48 15.56
CA GLU A 102 46.85 16.77 16.51
C GLU A 102 45.48 16.45 15.88
N PRO A 103 44.84 15.33 16.26
CA PRO A 103 43.48 15.05 15.83
C PRO A 103 42.53 16.12 16.36
N PHE A 104 41.51 16.45 15.58
CA PHE A 104 40.55 17.48 15.96
C PHE A 104 39.12 17.07 15.63
N LEU A 105 38.19 17.74 16.29
CA LEU A 105 36.75 17.54 16.17
C LEU A 105 36.14 18.80 15.57
N LYS A 106 35.26 18.60 14.59
CA LYS A 106 34.35 19.62 14.05
C LYS A 106 32.92 19.24 14.44
N ILE A 107 32.16 20.18 15.00
CA ILE A 107 30.79 19.96 15.44
C ILE A 107 29.88 20.94 14.72
N ASP A 108 28.92 20.45 13.95
CA ASP A 108 27.94 21.30 13.26
C ASP A 108 26.68 21.50 14.11
N PHE A 109 26.18 22.72 14.12
CA PHE A 109 25.01 23.17 14.85
C PHE A 109 23.96 23.72 13.90
N TYR A 110 22.68 23.47 14.18
CA TYR A 110 21.56 24.14 13.53
C TYR A 110 20.71 24.93 14.52
N TYR A 111 20.03 25.97 14.05
CA TYR A 111 19.13 26.80 14.87
C TYR A 111 17.66 26.37 14.74
N ASN A 112 17.00 26.08 15.87
CA ASN A 112 15.59 25.65 15.91
C ASN A 112 14.58 26.75 16.30
N ARG A 113 14.89 28.04 16.03
CA ARG A 113 14.14 29.24 16.49
C ARG A 113 14.30 29.60 17.96
N LYS A 114 14.84 28.71 18.81
CA LYS A 114 15.08 29.00 20.24
C LYS A 114 16.52 28.74 20.67
N THR A 115 17.12 27.68 20.16
CA THR A 115 18.46 27.24 20.58
C THR A 115 19.25 26.71 19.40
N PHE A 116 20.58 26.74 19.51
CA PHE A 116 21.46 25.98 18.63
C PHE A 116 21.59 24.56 19.14
N GLN A 117 21.38 23.59 18.26
CA GLN A 117 21.46 22.16 18.58
C GLN A 117 22.59 21.55 17.76
N PRO A 118 23.56 20.87 18.39
CA PRO A 118 24.56 20.12 17.64
C PRO A 118 23.85 18.95 16.96
N TYR A 119 24.22 18.67 15.71
CA TYR A 119 23.63 17.56 14.97
C TYR A 119 24.66 16.70 14.26
N ARG A 120 25.92 17.14 14.15
CA ARG A 120 26.97 16.34 13.50
C ARG A 120 28.32 16.55 14.15
N TRP A 121 29.08 15.48 14.31
CA TRP A 121 30.41 15.43 14.92
C TRP A 121 31.37 14.73 13.96
N ASP A 122 32.25 15.49 13.32
CA ASP A 122 33.25 14.99 12.38
C ASP A 122 34.62 14.88 13.09
N HIS A 123 35.20 13.68 13.11
CA HIS A 123 36.50 13.39 13.73
C HIS A 123 37.60 13.28 12.68
N PHE A 124 38.62 14.12 12.81
CA PHE A 124 39.75 14.21 11.90
C PHE A 124 41.03 13.72 12.56
N ASP A 125 41.85 13.00 11.79
CA ASP A 125 43.19 12.62 12.22
C ASP A 125 44.18 13.81 12.11
N LYS A 126 45.42 13.60 12.57
CA LYS A 126 46.50 14.59 12.46
C LYS A 126 46.83 15.02 11.02
N SER A 127 46.45 14.23 10.03
CA SER A 127 46.70 14.49 8.61
C SER A 127 45.47 15.11 7.92
N TRP A 128 44.49 15.58 8.70
CA TRP A 128 43.25 16.18 8.22
C TRP A 128 42.33 15.23 7.46
N ASN A 129 42.51 13.92 7.62
CA ASN A 129 41.58 12.95 7.08
C ASN A 129 40.42 12.74 8.05
N LEU A 130 39.20 12.91 7.53
CA LEU A 130 37.99 12.47 8.23
C LEU A 130 38.02 10.95 8.36
N TYR A 131 37.96 10.43 9.59
CA TYR A 131 37.96 8.99 9.85
C TYR A 131 36.67 8.49 10.49
N PHE A 132 35.91 9.36 11.16
CA PHE A 132 34.64 9.01 11.80
C PHE A 132 33.70 10.21 11.84
N SER A 133 32.41 9.99 11.63
CA SER A 133 31.35 10.99 11.77
C SER A 133 30.18 10.40 12.54
N GLU A 134 29.59 11.20 13.42
CA GLU A 134 28.34 10.89 14.13
C GLU A 134 27.32 11.96 13.77
N GLU A 135 26.06 11.60 13.58
CA GLU A 135 24.99 12.52 13.18
C GLU A 135 23.69 12.19 13.93
N ASP A 136 22.94 13.24 14.26
CA ASP A 136 21.53 13.23 14.69
C ASP A 136 20.70 13.65 13.47
N GLU A 137 20.52 12.70 12.55
CA GLU A 137 19.86 12.88 11.25
C GLU A 137 18.37 13.17 11.45
N SER A 138 17.73 12.51 12.42
CA SER A 138 16.33 12.75 12.83
C SER A 138 16.11 14.08 13.55
N LYS A 139 17.18 14.70 14.09
CA LYS A 139 17.11 15.88 14.95
C LYS A 139 16.30 15.64 16.22
N SER A 140 16.33 14.40 16.71
CA SER A 140 15.65 13.95 17.93
C SER A 140 16.40 14.38 19.20
N GLY A 141 17.66 14.83 19.05
CA GLY A 141 18.59 15.10 20.13
C GLY A 141 19.44 13.89 20.51
N LYS A 142 19.34 12.78 19.77
CA LYS A 142 20.17 11.58 19.91
C LYS A 142 20.90 11.32 18.60
N LYS A 143 22.15 10.88 18.68
CA LYS A 143 22.90 10.41 17.51
C LYS A 143 22.28 9.10 17.01
N ASP A 144 21.94 9.06 15.73
CA ASP A 144 21.24 7.96 15.07
C ASP A 144 21.94 7.51 13.78
N SER A 145 23.02 8.18 13.36
CA SER A 145 23.84 7.78 12.22
C SER A 145 25.32 7.88 12.52
N PHE A 146 26.08 6.85 12.15
CA PHE A 146 27.51 6.77 12.37
C PHE A 146 28.21 6.35 11.08
N THR A 147 29.17 7.14 10.61
CA THR A 147 29.95 6.86 9.39
C THR A 147 31.41 6.65 9.72
N ARG A 148 31.98 5.53 9.28
CA ARG A 148 33.42 5.26 9.30
C ARG A 148 34.00 5.50 7.92
N TYR A 149 35.16 6.14 7.87
CA TYR A 149 35.85 6.47 6.63
C TYR A 149 37.18 5.71 6.53
N GLU A 150 37.58 5.37 5.31
CA GLU A 150 38.84 4.68 5.00
C GLU A 150 39.61 5.44 3.92
N GLY A 151 40.60 6.24 4.33
CA GLY A 151 41.45 7.02 3.43
C GLY A 151 40.71 8.12 2.66
N LYS A 152 41.33 9.30 2.49
CA LYS A 152 40.80 10.42 1.67
C LYS A 152 39.29 10.71 1.82
N SER A 153 38.73 10.55 3.02
CA SER A 153 37.30 10.78 3.30
C SER A 153 36.32 9.91 2.50
N CYS A 154 36.75 8.72 2.10
CA CYS A 154 35.90 7.71 1.48
C CYS A 154 35.11 6.95 2.56
N PRO A 155 33.75 6.93 2.54
CA PRO A 155 32.99 6.11 3.48
C PRO A 155 33.36 4.65 3.29
N LYS A 156 33.53 3.93 4.40
CA LYS A 156 33.70 2.48 4.46
C LYS A 156 32.41 1.80 4.93
N GLU A 157 31.81 2.38 5.95
CA GLU A 157 30.62 1.85 6.61
C GLU A 157 29.75 2.99 7.14
N ILE A 158 28.43 2.89 6.99
CA ILE A 158 27.46 3.74 7.68
C ILE A 158 26.52 2.83 8.47
N THR A 159 26.32 3.09 9.75
CA THR A 159 25.34 2.38 10.58
C THR A 159 24.28 3.37 11.06
N LYS A 160 23.01 3.00 11.00
CA LYS A 160 21.89 3.87 11.40
C LYS A 160 20.92 3.17 12.35
N ASP A 161 20.33 3.95 13.25
CA ASP A 161 19.14 3.63 14.06
C ASP A 161 17.97 4.41 13.45
N ARG A 162 17.32 3.82 12.45
CA ARG A 162 16.28 4.47 11.65
C ARG A 162 14.92 4.44 12.35
N ASN A 163 14.68 3.46 13.21
CA ASN A 163 13.42 3.27 13.93
C ASN A 163 13.36 4.02 15.28
N GLU A 164 14.49 4.62 15.72
CA GLU A 164 14.68 5.38 16.95
C GLU A 164 14.45 4.58 18.25
N ILE A 165 14.53 3.24 18.20
CA ILE A 165 14.31 2.39 19.38
C ILE A 165 15.61 2.03 20.11
N GLY A 166 16.75 2.49 19.59
CA GLY A 166 18.06 2.46 20.27
C GLY A 166 19.03 1.40 19.74
N GLY A 167 18.60 0.52 18.85
CA GLY A 167 19.45 -0.42 18.12
C GLY A 167 19.86 0.14 16.76
N ILE A 168 21.02 -0.26 16.25
CA ILE A 168 21.31 -0.08 14.82
C ILE A 168 20.44 -1.08 14.07
N ASP A 169 19.70 -0.61 13.06
CA ASP A 169 18.81 -1.41 12.21
C ASP A 169 19.18 -1.34 10.72
N GLU A 170 20.19 -0.54 10.35
CA GLU A 170 20.65 -0.39 8.97
C GLU A 170 22.18 -0.25 8.86
N TRP A 171 22.82 -1.02 7.95
CA TRP A 171 24.26 -0.99 7.70
C TRP A 171 24.54 -0.82 6.20
N TRP A 172 25.30 0.21 5.84
CA TRP A 172 25.74 0.47 4.48
C TRP A 172 27.22 0.19 4.39
N TYR A 173 27.61 -0.59 3.40
CA TYR A 173 28.99 -0.91 3.11
C TYR A 173 29.39 -0.29 1.77
N PHE A 174 30.63 0.17 1.72
CA PHE A 174 31.18 0.84 0.55
C PHE A 174 32.43 0.10 0.07
N ASP A 175 32.56 -0.05 -1.24
CA ASP A 175 33.80 -0.45 -1.91
C ASP A 175 34.21 0.65 -2.89
N LYS A 176 35.47 1.10 -2.80
CA LYS A 176 36.01 2.21 -3.62
C LYS A 176 35.11 3.45 -3.61
N CYS A 177 34.57 3.80 -2.45
CA CYS A 177 33.68 4.95 -2.22
C CYS A 177 32.30 4.85 -2.89
N LEU A 178 31.92 3.67 -3.36
CA LEU A 178 30.61 3.40 -3.92
C LEU A 178 29.90 2.40 -3.01
N VAL A 179 28.60 2.58 -2.80
CA VAL A 179 27.78 1.61 -2.06
C VAL A 179 27.91 0.25 -2.74
N SER A 180 28.25 -0.77 -1.96
CA SER A 180 28.38 -2.16 -2.42
C SER A 180 27.30 -3.05 -1.81
N LYS A 181 26.86 -2.76 -0.58
CA LYS A 181 25.86 -3.56 0.14
C LYS A 181 25.11 -2.70 1.16
N ILE A 182 23.81 -2.95 1.35
CA ILE A 182 23.04 -2.42 2.48
C ILE A 182 22.33 -3.58 3.17
N GLU A 183 22.41 -3.65 4.50
CA GLU A 183 21.74 -4.65 5.35
C GLU A 183 20.71 -3.96 6.24
N TYR A 184 19.58 -4.63 6.46
CA TYR A 184 18.47 -4.17 7.29
C TYR A 184 18.15 -5.23 8.36
N ASP A 185 17.90 -4.79 9.59
CA ASP A 185 17.50 -5.56 10.78
C ASP A 185 16.30 -4.86 11.42
N GLU A 186 15.18 -4.79 10.67
CA GLU A 186 14.04 -3.92 11.02
C GLU A 186 13.37 -4.33 12.35
N ASN A 187 13.54 -5.57 12.79
CA ASN A 187 12.94 -6.09 14.03
C ASN A 187 13.95 -6.21 15.20
N GLU A 188 15.22 -5.86 14.98
CA GLU A 188 16.33 -5.90 15.96
C GLU A 188 16.57 -7.26 16.63
N ASN A 189 16.23 -8.36 15.96
CA ASN A 189 16.50 -9.71 16.46
C ASN A 189 17.95 -10.16 16.16
N GLY A 190 18.74 -9.34 15.46
CA GLY A 190 20.12 -9.63 15.07
C GLY A 190 20.26 -10.41 13.76
N PHE A 191 19.14 -10.76 13.11
CA PHE A 191 19.07 -11.37 11.80
C PHE A 191 18.74 -10.30 10.76
N LYS A 192 19.58 -10.20 9.72
CA LYS A 192 19.36 -9.23 8.64
C LYS A 192 18.23 -9.73 7.74
N GLU A 193 17.02 -9.21 7.89
CA GLU A 193 15.87 -9.68 7.11
C GLU A 193 15.97 -9.27 5.65
N ARG A 194 16.85 -8.31 5.34
CA ARG A 194 17.11 -7.88 3.96
C ARG A 194 18.55 -7.41 3.75
N VAL A 195 19.15 -7.84 2.65
CA VAL A 195 20.47 -7.47 2.18
C VAL A 195 20.37 -7.07 0.71
N CYS A 196 20.63 -5.81 0.39
CA CYS A 196 20.65 -5.30 -0.97
C CYS A 196 22.08 -5.13 -1.46
N TYR A 197 22.39 -5.67 -2.63
CA TYR A 197 23.70 -5.59 -3.27
C TYR A 197 23.72 -4.53 -4.37
N PHE A 198 24.88 -3.91 -4.52
CA PHE A 198 25.10 -2.82 -5.46
C PHE A 198 26.37 -3.07 -6.26
N GLU A 199 26.33 -2.73 -7.54
CA GLU A 199 27.49 -2.78 -8.42
C GLU A 199 27.69 -1.40 -9.06
N SER A 200 28.87 -0.83 -8.86
CA SER A 200 29.17 0.55 -9.27
C SER A 200 28.16 1.58 -8.77
N GLY A 201 27.68 1.41 -7.53
CA GLY A 201 26.69 2.29 -6.88
C GLY A 201 25.25 2.13 -7.38
N LYS A 202 24.96 1.14 -8.26
CA LYS A 202 23.60 0.84 -8.72
C LYS A 202 23.07 -0.43 -8.05
N PRO A 203 21.81 -0.46 -7.60
CA PRO A 203 21.22 -1.65 -7.00
C PRO A 203 21.15 -2.77 -8.05
N THR A 204 21.62 -3.97 -7.68
CA THR A 204 21.57 -5.15 -8.56
C THR A 204 20.44 -6.09 -8.14
N HIS A 205 20.41 -6.49 -6.87
CA HIS A 205 19.38 -7.35 -6.29
C HIS A 205 19.33 -7.17 -4.78
N CYS A 206 18.23 -7.61 -4.17
CA CYS A 206 18.11 -7.74 -2.72
C CYS A 206 17.70 -9.17 -2.38
N ASP A 207 18.35 -9.71 -1.36
CA ASP A 207 18.00 -10.97 -0.72
C ASP A 207 17.34 -10.65 0.62
N GLY A 208 16.12 -11.13 0.82
CA GLY A 208 15.42 -10.89 2.05
C GLY A 208 14.22 -11.82 2.17
N VAL A 209 13.53 -11.74 3.30
CA VAL A 209 12.47 -12.68 3.63
C VAL A 209 11.37 -12.65 2.58
N GLY A 210 11.19 -13.76 1.87
CA GLY A 210 10.20 -13.92 0.80
C GLY A 210 10.59 -13.30 -0.56
N GLU A 211 11.73 -12.61 -0.69
CA GLU A 211 12.15 -11.96 -1.95
C GLU A 211 12.45 -12.98 -3.05
N LYS A 212 13.09 -14.08 -2.68
CA LYS A 212 13.43 -15.15 -3.61
C LYS A 212 12.16 -15.78 -4.18
N GLU A 213 11.22 -16.13 -3.31
CA GLU A 213 9.92 -16.69 -3.70
C GLU A 213 9.11 -15.69 -4.53
N GLU A 214 9.11 -14.40 -4.18
CA GLU A 214 8.46 -13.35 -4.99
C GLU A 214 9.07 -13.27 -6.39
N LYS A 215 10.40 -13.33 -6.52
CA LYS A 215 11.08 -13.32 -7.82
C LYS A 215 10.71 -14.55 -8.65
N GLU A 216 10.75 -15.74 -8.05
CA GLU A 216 10.32 -16.99 -8.70
C GLU A 216 8.83 -16.92 -9.12
N ALA A 217 7.98 -16.29 -8.31
CA ALA A 217 6.57 -16.07 -8.63
C ALA A 217 6.41 -15.19 -9.88
N LYS A 218 7.10 -14.05 -9.94
CA LYS A 218 7.08 -13.15 -11.10
C LYS A 218 7.62 -13.81 -12.36
N GLU A 219 8.70 -14.58 -12.25
CA GLU A 219 9.23 -15.36 -13.37
C GLU A 219 8.23 -16.43 -13.86
N ALA A 220 7.49 -17.05 -12.94
CA ALA A 220 6.43 -17.98 -13.29
C ALA A 220 5.23 -17.29 -13.97
N GLU A 221 4.85 -16.07 -13.54
CA GLU A 221 3.83 -15.27 -14.21
C GLU A 221 4.22 -14.91 -15.64
N LEU A 222 5.47 -14.49 -15.87
CA LEU A 222 5.98 -14.19 -17.22
C LEU A 222 5.95 -15.41 -18.15
N LYS A 223 6.01 -16.62 -17.58
CA LYS A 223 5.90 -17.90 -18.29
C LYS A 223 4.44 -18.42 -18.33
N GLU A 224 3.47 -17.61 -17.91
CA GLU A 224 2.05 -17.94 -17.79
C GLU A 224 1.75 -19.18 -16.91
N ASN A 225 2.69 -19.55 -16.04
CA ASN A 225 2.52 -20.64 -15.09
C ASN A 225 1.92 -20.13 -13.78
N PHE A 226 0.62 -19.76 -13.84
CA PHE A 226 -0.09 -19.13 -12.74
C PHE A 226 -0.23 -20.03 -11.49
N ALA A 227 -0.27 -21.36 -11.67
CA ALA A 227 -0.31 -22.31 -10.55
C ALA A 227 0.98 -22.27 -9.72
N LEU A 228 2.13 -22.26 -10.40
CA LEU A 228 3.43 -22.11 -9.75
C LEU A 228 3.56 -20.72 -9.12
N ALA A 229 3.18 -19.66 -9.85
CA ALA A 229 3.23 -18.29 -9.35
C ALA A 229 2.44 -18.13 -8.03
N GLY A 230 1.19 -18.60 -8.00
CA GLY A 230 0.37 -18.55 -6.78
C GLY A 230 0.98 -19.34 -5.62
N THR A 231 1.64 -20.47 -5.90
CA THR A 231 2.35 -21.24 -4.87
C THR A 231 3.54 -20.46 -4.29
N MET A 232 4.31 -19.82 -5.15
CA MET A 232 5.48 -19.03 -4.73
C MET A 232 5.07 -17.76 -3.98
N TYR A 233 4.03 -17.05 -4.39
CA TYR A 233 3.48 -15.92 -3.63
C TYR A 233 3.03 -16.32 -2.22
N ARG A 234 2.33 -17.45 -2.07
CA ARG A 234 1.96 -17.95 -0.73
C ARG A 234 3.18 -18.22 0.14
N ARG A 235 4.22 -18.86 -0.41
CA ARG A 235 5.47 -19.09 0.32
C ARG A 235 6.15 -17.78 0.73
N ALA A 236 6.18 -16.78 -0.14
CA ALA A 236 6.71 -15.46 0.18
C ALA A 236 5.95 -14.82 1.36
N ILE A 237 4.62 -14.86 1.33
CA ILE A 237 3.77 -14.35 2.41
C ILE A 237 3.98 -15.12 3.71
N ASP A 238 4.05 -16.46 3.66
CA ASP A 238 4.27 -17.30 4.83
C ASP A 238 5.64 -17.04 5.48
N SER A 239 6.68 -16.83 4.66
CA SER A 239 8.00 -16.43 5.15
C SER A 239 7.93 -15.08 5.86
N LEU A 240 7.25 -14.09 5.28
CA LEU A 240 7.07 -12.78 5.93
C LEU A 240 6.29 -12.89 7.25
N LYS A 241 5.24 -13.71 7.31
CA LYS A 241 4.46 -13.92 8.54
C LYS A 241 5.25 -14.61 9.66
N LYS A 242 6.23 -15.44 9.31
CA LYS A 242 7.12 -16.10 10.28
C LYS A 242 8.12 -15.12 10.88
N GLU A 243 8.63 -14.21 10.07
CA GLU A 243 9.62 -13.23 10.51
C GLU A 243 8.97 -12.04 11.22
N PHE A 244 7.88 -11.51 10.67
CA PHE A 244 7.27 -10.26 11.12
C PHE A 244 5.93 -10.52 11.84
N ASN A 245 5.85 -10.06 13.09
CA ASN A 245 4.62 -10.15 13.90
C ASN A 245 3.46 -9.29 13.36
N LYS A 246 3.77 -8.28 12.54
CA LYS A 246 2.78 -7.37 11.96
C LYS A 246 2.92 -7.36 10.44
N PRO A 247 1.80 -7.36 9.68
CA PRO A 247 1.85 -7.24 8.22
C PRO A 247 2.48 -5.91 7.79
N SER A 248 3.27 -5.95 6.72
CA SER A 248 3.92 -4.77 6.12
C SER A 248 3.25 -4.38 4.80
N SER A 249 3.66 -3.24 4.23
CA SER A 249 3.22 -2.83 2.89
C SER A 249 3.57 -3.88 1.83
N ARG A 250 4.66 -4.63 2.03
CA ARG A 250 5.03 -5.77 1.18
C ARG A 250 4.02 -6.90 1.27
N THR A 251 3.56 -7.25 2.47
CA THR A 251 2.50 -8.25 2.66
C THR A 251 1.24 -7.86 1.88
N CYS A 252 0.86 -6.57 1.90
CA CYS A 252 -0.25 -6.06 1.09
C CYS A 252 -0.03 -6.27 -0.41
N SER A 253 1.16 -5.96 -0.92
CA SER A 253 1.46 -6.14 -2.36
C SER A 253 1.37 -7.60 -2.78
N LEU A 254 1.98 -8.51 -2.01
CA LEU A 254 1.97 -9.94 -2.32
C LEU A 254 0.57 -10.54 -2.24
N LEU A 255 -0.23 -10.16 -1.24
CA LEU A 255 -1.63 -10.60 -1.14
C LEU A 255 -2.47 -10.10 -2.31
N LYS A 256 -2.23 -8.87 -2.78
CA LYS A 256 -2.90 -8.33 -3.97
C LYS A 256 -2.53 -9.12 -5.22
N ASP A 257 -1.24 -9.41 -5.43
CA ASP A 257 -0.79 -10.20 -6.58
C ASP A 257 -1.32 -11.64 -6.52
N LEU A 258 -1.33 -12.26 -5.33
CA LEU A 258 -1.92 -13.57 -5.11
C LEU A 258 -3.42 -13.58 -5.41
N ALA A 259 -4.18 -12.60 -4.91
CA ALA A 259 -5.61 -12.49 -5.17
C ALA A 259 -5.90 -12.32 -6.68
N ARG A 260 -5.09 -11.52 -7.40
CA ARG A 260 -5.19 -11.41 -8.87
C ARG A 260 -5.02 -12.77 -9.54
N ILE A 261 -3.99 -13.53 -9.18
CA ILE A 261 -3.73 -14.86 -9.74
C ILE A 261 -4.89 -15.82 -9.45
N GLU A 262 -5.38 -15.85 -8.21
CA GLU A 262 -6.47 -16.75 -7.80
C GLU A 262 -7.79 -16.39 -8.48
N TYR A 263 -8.07 -15.10 -8.67
CA TYR A 263 -9.20 -14.64 -9.46
C TYR A 263 -9.12 -15.08 -10.92
N ASN A 264 -7.98 -14.82 -11.59
CA ASN A 264 -7.77 -15.16 -13.00
C ASN A 264 -7.80 -16.67 -13.26
N THR A 265 -7.34 -17.47 -12.30
CA THR A 265 -7.37 -18.95 -12.36
C THR A 265 -8.70 -19.55 -11.90
N LYS A 266 -9.70 -18.71 -11.57
CA LYS A 266 -11.03 -19.11 -11.08
C LYS A 266 -11.00 -19.93 -9.79
N ASN A 267 -9.94 -19.82 -8.99
CA ASN A 267 -9.86 -20.42 -7.66
C ASN A 267 -10.51 -19.50 -6.61
N TYR A 268 -11.85 -19.42 -6.66
CA TYR A 268 -12.62 -18.47 -5.85
C TYR A 268 -12.54 -18.72 -4.34
N THR A 269 -12.30 -19.96 -3.91
CA THR A 269 -12.13 -20.29 -2.48
C THR A 269 -10.86 -19.68 -1.92
N SER A 270 -9.73 -19.85 -2.61
CA SER A 270 -8.47 -19.24 -2.19
C SER A 270 -8.51 -17.72 -2.36
N PHE A 271 -9.05 -17.23 -3.48
CA PHE A 271 -9.23 -15.79 -3.74
C PHE A 271 -9.96 -15.09 -2.60
N LYS A 272 -11.07 -15.67 -2.12
CA LYS A 272 -11.82 -15.17 -0.97
C LYS A 272 -10.91 -15.03 0.26
N SER A 273 -10.17 -16.07 0.61
CA SER A 273 -9.28 -16.07 1.78
C SER A 273 -8.20 -15.00 1.68
N SER A 274 -7.53 -14.91 0.53
CA SER A 274 -6.44 -13.95 0.29
C SER A 274 -6.96 -12.51 0.31
N LEU A 275 -8.13 -12.25 -0.27
CA LEU A 275 -8.75 -10.93 -0.27
C LEU A 275 -9.27 -10.53 1.12
N ASP A 276 -9.91 -11.43 1.85
CA ASP A 276 -10.35 -11.16 3.24
C ASP A 276 -9.15 -10.80 4.13
N GLU A 277 -8.03 -11.53 3.99
CA GLU A 277 -6.79 -11.18 4.69
C GLU A 277 -6.30 -9.78 4.32
N PHE A 278 -6.19 -9.47 3.02
CA PHE A 278 -5.79 -8.15 2.54
C PHE A 278 -6.67 -7.02 3.09
N LEU A 279 -8.00 -7.21 3.07
CA LEU A 279 -8.96 -6.21 3.52
C LEU A 279 -8.94 -6.01 5.04
N ASN A 280 -8.48 -6.98 5.81
CA ASN A 280 -8.36 -6.89 7.27
C ASN A 280 -7.07 -6.19 7.73
N ILE A 281 -6.07 -6.05 6.86
CA ILE A 281 -4.83 -5.33 7.18
C ILE A 281 -5.08 -3.80 7.10
N PRO A 282 -4.83 -3.01 8.17
CA PRO A 282 -5.14 -1.59 8.18
C PRO A 282 -4.30 -0.74 7.21
N ILE A 283 -3.02 -1.09 7.03
CA ILE A 283 -2.07 -0.34 6.21
C ILE A 283 -2.25 -0.55 4.70
N CYS A 284 -3.01 -1.56 4.28
CA CYS A 284 -3.21 -1.83 2.85
C CYS A 284 -4.12 -0.78 2.21
N GLU A 285 -3.76 -0.36 0.98
CA GLU A 285 -4.57 0.58 0.20
C GLU A 285 -5.81 -0.12 -0.39
N LYS A 286 -6.98 0.19 0.16
CA LYS A 286 -8.25 -0.45 -0.21
C LYS A 286 -9.03 0.28 -1.30
N THR A 287 -8.52 1.43 -1.75
CA THR A 287 -9.18 2.35 -2.69
C THR A 287 -8.63 2.27 -4.10
N SER A 288 -7.59 1.47 -4.33
CA SER A 288 -7.08 1.22 -5.67
C SER A 288 -8.15 0.54 -6.52
N LEU A 289 -8.19 0.87 -7.81
CA LEU A 289 -9.21 0.38 -8.74
C LEU A 289 -9.29 -1.16 -8.74
N ASP A 290 -8.15 -1.85 -8.87
CA ASP A 290 -8.10 -3.32 -8.93
C ASP A 290 -8.72 -3.96 -7.67
N ILE A 291 -8.40 -3.41 -6.49
CA ILE A 291 -8.95 -3.90 -5.22
C ILE A 291 -10.45 -3.62 -5.13
N LEU A 292 -10.91 -2.46 -5.57
CA LEU A 292 -12.35 -2.17 -5.60
C LEU A 292 -13.09 -3.14 -6.52
N VAL A 293 -12.51 -3.50 -7.66
CA VAL A 293 -13.09 -4.51 -8.57
C VAL A 293 -13.16 -5.88 -7.89
N TYR A 294 -12.07 -6.35 -7.29
CA TYR A 294 -12.04 -7.64 -6.58
C TYR A 294 -13.01 -7.69 -5.40
N LYS A 295 -13.06 -6.62 -4.60
CA LYS A 295 -13.98 -6.49 -3.49
C LYS A 295 -15.44 -6.46 -3.97
N GLY A 296 -15.73 -5.71 -5.02
CA GLY A 296 -17.06 -5.65 -5.62
C GLY A 296 -17.51 -7.01 -6.13
N TYR A 297 -16.61 -7.76 -6.79
CA TYR A 297 -16.89 -9.11 -7.26
C TYR A 297 -17.17 -10.07 -6.11
N TYR A 298 -16.31 -10.06 -5.09
CA TYR A 298 -16.49 -10.87 -3.90
C TYR A 298 -17.84 -10.60 -3.22
N GLN A 299 -18.18 -9.32 -3.02
CA GLN A 299 -19.44 -8.92 -2.41
C GLN A 299 -20.64 -9.39 -3.24
N LEU A 300 -20.60 -9.17 -4.56
CA LEU A 300 -21.74 -9.44 -5.43
C LEU A 300 -21.96 -10.94 -5.65
N TYR A 301 -20.91 -11.68 -5.98
CA TYR A 301 -21.02 -13.04 -6.49
C TYR A 301 -20.72 -14.12 -5.45
N LEU A 302 -19.90 -13.83 -4.44
CA LEU A 302 -19.45 -14.85 -3.47
C LEU A 302 -20.10 -14.69 -2.10
N SER A 303 -20.39 -13.48 -1.63
CA SER A 303 -21.06 -13.24 -0.35
C SER A 303 -22.53 -12.83 -0.48
N ASN A 304 -23.03 -12.58 -1.70
CA ASN A 304 -24.39 -12.09 -1.96
C ASN A 304 -24.74 -10.79 -1.18
N ASP A 305 -23.74 -9.94 -0.95
CA ASP A 305 -23.84 -8.61 -0.34
C ASP A 305 -24.04 -7.54 -1.44
N SER A 306 -25.24 -7.51 -2.02
CA SER A 306 -25.59 -6.59 -3.11
C SER A 306 -25.47 -5.12 -2.70
N LYS A 307 -25.84 -4.79 -1.46
CA LYS A 307 -25.75 -3.42 -0.91
C LYS A 307 -24.31 -2.94 -0.79
N GLY A 308 -23.41 -3.79 -0.29
CA GLY A 308 -21.98 -3.50 -0.24
C GLY A 308 -21.36 -3.41 -1.63
N ALA A 309 -21.70 -4.35 -2.51
CA ALA A 309 -21.25 -4.38 -3.90
C ALA A 309 -21.65 -3.09 -4.66
N LYS A 310 -22.89 -2.62 -4.48
CA LYS A 310 -23.37 -1.36 -5.07
C LYS A 310 -22.47 -0.18 -4.71
N LYS A 311 -22.13 -0.03 -3.43
CA LYS A 311 -21.24 1.05 -2.96
C LYS A 311 -19.83 0.90 -3.57
N THR A 312 -19.29 -0.31 -3.56
CA THR A 312 -17.93 -0.59 -4.04
C THR A 312 -17.81 -0.36 -5.55
N TYR A 313 -18.73 -0.89 -6.37
CA TYR A 313 -18.69 -0.71 -7.82
C TYR A 313 -18.96 0.74 -8.26
N ARG A 314 -19.78 1.48 -7.52
CA ARG A 314 -19.95 2.91 -7.76
C ARG A 314 -18.63 3.66 -7.59
N GLN A 315 -17.92 3.39 -6.49
CA GLN A 315 -16.60 3.95 -6.26
C GLN A 315 -15.59 3.50 -7.34
N ALA A 316 -15.60 2.23 -7.74
CA ALA A 316 -14.73 1.72 -8.80
C ALA A 316 -14.97 2.44 -10.14
N ALA A 317 -16.24 2.64 -10.51
CA ALA A 317 -16.62 3.34 -11.73
C ALA A 317 -16.20 4.82 -11.70
N GLU A 318 -16.34 5.50 -10.56
CA GLU A 318 -15.88 6.89 -10.39
C GLU A 318 -14.36 7.02 -10.53
N VAL A 319 -13.59 6.11 -9.91
CA VAL A 319 -12.13 6.07 -10.04
C VAL A 319 -11.73 5.81 -11.49
N TYR A 320 -12.34 4.82 -12.15
CA TYR A 320 -12.05 4.51 -13.55
C TYR A 320 -12.34 5.70 -14.48
N GLN A 321 -13.52 6.32 -14.33
CA GLN A 321 -13.93 7.47 -15.14
C GLN A 321 -12.98 8.66 -14.95
N LYS A 322 -12.51 8.90 -13.72
CA LYS A 322 -11.53 9.95 -13.43
C LYS A 322 -10.19 9.67 -14.11
N ASP A 323 -9.74 8.42 -14.11
CA ASP A 323 -8.42 8.04 -14.62
C ASP A 323 -8.38 7.89 -16.15
N LYS A 324 -9.46 7.41 -16.77
CA LYS A 324 -9.54 7.12 -18.21
C LYS A 324 -10.35 8.13 -19.01
N GLY A 325 -11.18 8.94 -18.35
CA GLY A 325 -12.08 9.88 -19.02
C GLY A 325 -13.29 9.22 -19.70
N GLU A 326 -13.50 7.91 -19.51
CA GLU A 326 -14.61 7.16 -20.07
C GLU A 326 -15.16 6.10 -19.10
N GLU A 327 -16.41 5.68 -19.32
CA GLU A 327 -17.09 4.66 -18.52
C GLU A 327 -16.57 3.27 -18.92
N ASN A 328 -16.27 2.43 -17.93
CA ASN A 328 -16.01 1.01 -18.18
C ASN A 328 -17.34 0.23 -18.23
N PRO A 329 -17.71 -0.40 -19.36
CA PRO A 329 -18.98 -1.10 -19.48
C PRO A 329 -19.17 -2.23 -18.47
N GLU A 330 -18.11 -2.96 -18.13
CA GLU A 330 -18.17 -4.09 -17.20
C GLU A 330 -18.43 -3.62 -15.76
N LEU A 331 -17.76 -2.55 -15.33
CA LEU A 331 -18.00 -1.95 -14.01
C LEU A 331 -19.43 -1.43 -13.88
N VAL A 332 -19.94 -0.77 -14.92
CA VAL A 332 -21.31 -0.25 -14.94
C VAL A 332 -22.34 -1.37 -14.97
N MET A 333 -22.10 -2.45 -15.73
CA MET A 333 -22.99 -3.62 -15.75
C MET A 333 -23.02 -4.32 -14.38
N ASN A 334 -21.87 -4.50 -13.73
CA ASN A 334 -21.80 -5.06 -12.38
C ASN A 334 -22.47 -4.16 -11.34
N LEU A 335 -22.32 -2.84 -11.45
CA LEU A 335 -23.05 -1.86 -10.63
C LEU A 335 -24.56 -2.00 -10.82
N ALA A 336 -25.04 -2.06 -12.07
CA ALA A 336 -26.46 -2.19 -12.37
C ALA A 336 -27.05 -3.50 -11.83
N LEU A 337 -26.29 -4.60 -11.90
CA LEU A 337 -26.70 -5.87 -11.29
C LEU A 337 -26.79 -5.76 -9.76
N ALA A 338 -25.80 -5.14 -9.11
CA ALA A 338 -25.83 -4.92 -7.68
C ALA A 338 -27.02 -4.03 -7.26
N GLU A 339 -27.32 -2.97 -8.02
CA GLU A 339 -28.48 -2.10 -7.83
C GLU A 339 -29.80 -2.86 -7.97
N TYR A 340 -29.90 -3.72 -8.99
CA TYR A 340 -31.07 -4.59 -9.17
C TYR A 340 -31.28 -5.55 -7.99
N GLN A 341 -30.21 -6.22 -7.54
CA GLN A 341 -30.27 -7.18 -6.42
C GLN A 341 -30.51 -6.51 -5.06
N ASP A 342 -30.18 -5.22 -4.91
CA ASP A 342 -30.50 -4.39 -3.75
C ASP A 342 -31.92 -3.78 -3.83
N ASN A 343 -32.77 -4.29 -4.72
CA ASN A 343 -34.14 -3.81 -4.97
C ASN A 343 -34.22 -2.32 -5.37
N ASP A 344 -33.23 -1.83 -6.11
CA ASP A 344 -33.16 -0.46 -6.64
C ASP A 344 -33.17 -0.46 -8.19
N PRO A 345 -34.30 -0.85 -8.82
CA PRO A 345 -34.39 -0.98 -10.26
C PRO A 345 -34.35 0.37 -11.01
N LEU A 346 -34.60 1.50 -10.32
CA LEU A 346 -34.45 2.84 -10.92
C LEU A 346 -32.99 3.18 -11.13
N SER A 347 -32.15 3.00 -10.11
CA SER A 347 -30.69 3.21 -10.25
C SER A 347 -30.09 2.24 -11.27
N CYS A 348 -30.53 0.97 -11.26
CA CYS A 348 -30.14 -0.01 -12.28
C CYS A 348 -30.33 0.52 -13.72
N LEU A 349 -31.53 1.03 -14.04
CA LEU A 349 -31.81 1.57 -15.36
C LEU A 349 -30.96 2.80 -15.67
N ALA A 350 -30.85 3.74 -14.71
CA ALA A 350 -30.02 4.93 -14.88
C ALA A 350 -28.55 4.59 -15.14
N SER A 351 -28.01 3.58 -14.45
CA SER A 351 -26.66 3.06 -14.69
C SER A 351 -26.50 2.51 -16.11
N LEU A 352 -27.44 1.69 -16.57
CA LEU A 352 -27.39 1.09 -17.91
C LEU A 352 -27.58 2.14 -19.02
N GLU A 353 -28.39 3.17 -18.82
CA GLU A 353 -28.60 4.24 -19.81
C GLU A 353 -27.34 5.06 -20.10
N ARG A 354 -26.35 5.07 -19.20
CA ARG A 354 -25.03 5.68 -19.43
C ARG A 354 -24.20 4.94 -20.49
N LEU A 355 -24.50 3.67 -20.74
CA LEU A 355 -23.75 2.85 -21.70
C LEU A 355 -24.26 3.05 -23.13
N ASN A 356 -23.33 3.22 -24.07
CA ASN A 356 -23.63 3.23 -25.49
C ASN A 356 -23.73 1.80 -26.02
N GLU A 357 -24.96 1.32 -26.23
CA GLU A 357 -25.25 -0.04 -26.71
C GLU A 357 -24.46 -0.44 -27.98
N ARG A 358 -24.14 0.52 -28.85
CA ARG A 358 -23.48 0.23 -30.14
C ARG A 358 -22.02 -0.16 -29.95
N ARG A 359 -21.38 0.32 -28.87
CA ARG A 359 -19.99 0.04 -28.53
C ARG A 359 -19.81 -1.27 -27.75
N LEU A 360 -20.91 -1.90 -27.31
CA LEU A 360 -20.86 -3.14 -26.55
C LEU A 360 -20.58 -4.34 -27.46
N GLN A 361 -19.74 -5.25 -26.95
CA GLN A 361 -19.53 -6.57 -27.56
C GLN A 361 -20.82 -7.40 -27.52
N PRO A 362 -21.01 -8.40 -28.41
CA PRO A 362 -22.24 -9.20 -28.45
C PRO A 362 -22.62 -9.84 -27.10
N ALA A 363 -21.66 -10.42 -26.38
CA ALA A 363 -21.91 -11.00 -25.05
C ALA A 363 -22.35 -9.94 -24.02
N ALA A 364 -21.75 -8.75 -24.05
CA ALA A 364 -22.15 -7.64 -23.18
C ALA A 364 -23.55 -7.11 -23.53
N LYS A 365 -23.94 -7.12 -24.82
CA LYS A 365 -25.29 -6.74 -25.26
C LYS A 365 -26.37 -7.65 -24.68
N PHE A 366 -26.10 -8.96 -24.58
CA PHE A 366 -27.00 -9.88 -23.91
C PHE A 366 -27.31 -9.41 -22.49
N PHE A 367 -26.28 -9.25 -21.65
CA PHE A 367 -26.44 -8.83 -20.26
C PHE A 367 -27.05 -7.43 -20.12
N TYR A 368 -26.65 -6.50 -20.98
CA TYR A 368 -27.22 -5.16 -21.05
C TYR A 368 -28.75 -5.18 -21.19
N TYR A 369 -29.26 -5.88 -22.22
CA TYR A 369 -30.68 -5.97 -22.47
C TYR A 369 -31.40 -6.83 -21.42
N TYR A 370 -30.76 -7.90 -20.94
CA TYR A 370 -31.30 -8.74 -19.87
C TYR A 370 -31.53 -7.94 -18.58
N TYR A 371 -30.54 -7.16 -18.13
CA TYR A 371 -30.65 -6.33 -16.93
C TYR A 371 -31.65 -5.19 -17.12
N ARG A 372 -31.62 -4.48 -18.25
CA ARG A 372 -32.61 -3.44 -18.56
C ARG A 372 -34.04 -3.98 -18.56
N GLY A 373 -34.24 -5.12 -19.20
CA GLY A 373 -35.53 -5.81 -19.23
C GLY A 373 -35.99 -6.23 -17.83
N SER A 374 -35.08 -6.77 -17.02
CA SER A 374 -35.35 -7.18 -15.64
C SER A 374 -35.73 -6.00 -14.74
N CYS A 375 -34.96 -4.90 -14.79
CA CYS A 375 -35.22 -3.70 -13.99
C CYS A 375 -36.53 -3.02 -14.42
N SER A 376 -36.81 -2.98 -15.73
CA SER A 376 -38.10 -2.49 -16.25
C SER A 376 -39.28 -3.33 -15.79
N LEU A 377 -39.13 -4.65 -15.75
CA LEU A 377 -40.18 -5.58 -15.32
C LEU A 377 -40.52 -5.40 -13.83
N SER A 378 -39.49 -5.17 -13.00
CA SER A 378 -39.65 -4.86 -11.57
C SER A 378 -40.36 -3.52 -11.33
N LEU A 379 -40.27 -2.58 -12.27
CA LEU A 379 -40.99 -1.30 -12.22
C LEU A 379 -42.40 -1.34 -12.83
N GLY A 380 -42.86 -2.50 -13.31
CA GLY A 380 -44.14 -2.63 -14.03
C GLY A 380 -44.14 -1.99 -15.41
N LYS A 381 -42.97 -1.70 -15.99
CA LYS A 381 -42.84 -1.19 -17.37
C LYS A 381 -42.83 -2.36 -18.36
N ASP A 382 -43.90 -3.14 -18.37
CA ASP A 382 -43.93 -4.47 -18.99
C ASP A 382 -43.67 -4.46 -20.50
N GLN A 383 -44.14 -3.44 -21.22
CA GLN A 383 -43.90 -3.29 -22.67
C GLN A 383 -42.42 -2.99 -22.97
N ALA A 384 -41.76 -2.16 -22.17
CA ALA A 384 -40.34 -1.88 -22.30
C ALA A 384 -39.50 -3.11 -21.92
N ALA A 385 -39.89 -3.78 -20.83
CA ALA A 385 -39.28 -5.03 -20.41
C ALA A 385 -39.35 -6.09 -21.51
N LEU A 386 -40.51 -6.29 -22.12
CA LEU A 386 -40.70 -7.25 -23.20
C LEU A 386 -39.80 -6.94 -24.40
N SER A 387 -39.69 -5.66 -24.79
CA SER A 387 -38.83 -5.23 -25.88
C SER A 387 -37.36 -5.57 -25.61
N ASP A 388 -36.84 -5.21 -24.44
CA ASP A 388 -35.44 -5.45 -24.10
C ASP A 388 -35.14 -6.95 -23.89
N LEU A 389 -36.03 -7.70 -23.22
CA LEU A 389 -35.87 -9.15 -23.05
C LEU A 389 -35.87 -9.90 -24.38
N LYS A 390 -36.65 -9.47 -25.39
CA LYS A 390 -36.60 -10.05 -26.74
C LYS A 390 -35.26 -9.77 -27.43
N LYS A 391 -34.73 -8.55 -27.31
CA LYS A 391 -33.38 -8.27 -27.82
C LYS A 391 -32.34 -9.15 -27.12
N SER A 392 -32.44 -9.30 -25.80
CA SER A 392 -31.58 -10.22 -25.05
C SER A 392 -31.68 -11.65 -25.57
N TRP A 393 -32.88 -12.12 -25.92
CA TRP A 393 -33.09 -13.43 -26.54
C TRP A 393 -32.38 -13.54 -27.89
N ASP A 394 -32.50 -12.52 -28.74
CA ASP A 394 -31.88 -12.50 -30.08
C ASP A 394 -30.34 -12.49 -30.01
N PHE A 395 -29.76 -11.88 -28.98
CA PHE A 395 -28.31 -11.91 -28.74
C PHE A 395 -27.83 -13.17 -28.00
N GLY A 396 -28.72 -13.95 -27.39
CA GLY A 396 -28.38 -14.93 -26.34
C GLY A 396 -27.98 -16.32 -26.84
N TRP A 397 -26.81 -16.78 -26.38
CA TRP A 397 -26.29 -18.15 -26.53
C TRP A 397 -26.03 -18.82 -25.16
N GLU A 398 -26.22 -18.09 -24.06
CA GLU A 398 -25.95 -18.54 -22.70
C GLU A 398 -27.07 -19.45 -22.20
N LYS A 399 -26.85 -20.76 -22.34
CA LYS A 399 -27.84 -21.81 -21.99
C LYS A 399 -28.30 -21.71 -20.53
N GLU A 400 -27.40 -21.28 -19.64
CA GLU A 400 -27.67 -21.14 -18.21
C GLU A 400 -28.75 -20.10 -17.89
N TYR A 401 -28.89 -19.07 -18.73
CA TYR A 401 -29.89 -18.01 -18.52
C TYR A 401 -31.19 -18.23 -19.31
N GLN A 402 -31.25 -19.24 -20.18
CA GLN A 402 -32.34 -19.41 -21.13
C GLN A 402 -33.68 -19.69 -20.43
N SER A 403 -33.68 -20.51 -19.36
CA SER A 403 -34.89 -20.81 -18.58
C SER A 403 -35.44 -19.57 -17.89
N VAL A 404 -34.56 -18.80 -17.22
CA VAL A 404 -34.92 -17.57 -16.50
C VAL A 404 -35.35 -16.47 -17.45
N LEU A 405 -34.71 -16.33 -18.61
CA LEU A 405 -35.12 -15.37 -19.64
C LEU A 405 -36.49 -15.73 -20.21
N SER A 406 -36.75 -17.01 -20.51
CA SER A 406 -38.07 -17.50 -20.94
C SER A 406 -39.13 -17.19 -19.89
N PHE A 407 -38.83 -17.43 -18.61
CA PHE A 407 -39.72 -17.11 -17.50
C PHE A 407 -40.08 -15.62 -17.46
N LYS A 408 -39.09 -14.73 -17.60
CA LYS A 408 -39.30 -13.28 -17.60
C LYS A 408 -40.08 -12.80 -18.83
N LEU A 409 -39.83 -13.38 -20.01
CA LEU A 409 -40.61 -13.13 -21.22
C LEU A 409 -42.07 -13.56 -21.02
N ALA A 410 -42.31 -14.74 -20.45
CA ALA A 410 -43.64 -15.20 -20.10
C ALA A 410 -44.34 -14.21 -19.16
N LEU A 411 -43.67 -13.80 -18.08
CA LEU A 411 -44.22 -12.87 -17.10
C LEU A 411 -44.63 -11.54 -17.75
N ALA A 412 -43.76 -10.96 -18.58
CA ALA A 412 -44.06 -9.74 -19.32
C ALA A 412 -45.27 -9.91 -20.26
N HIS A 413 -45.37 -11.04 -20.97
CA HIS A 413 -46.51 -11.35 -21.84
C HIS A 413 -47.83 -11.49 -21.06
N TYR A 414 -47.84 -12.21 -19.94
CA TYR A 414 -49.04 -12.37 -19.11
C TYR A 414 -49.51 -11.03 -18.51
N LYS A 415 -48.59 -10.20 -18.02
CA LYS A 415 -48.92 -8.85 -17.53
C LYS A 415 -49.51 -7.95 -18.62
N LEU A 416 -49.08 -8.12 -19.86
CA LEU A 416 -49.63 -7.45 -21.05
C LEU A 416 -50.89 -8.14 -21.63
N GLN A 417 -51.46 -9.11 -20.92
CA GLN A 417 -52.65 -9.88 -21.35
C GLN A 417 -52.46 -10.67 -22.66
N LYS A 418 -51.22 -10.98 -23.05
CA LYS A 418 -50.86 -11.79 -24.23
C LYS A 418 -50.63 -13.25 -23.83
N GLN A 419 -51.71 -13.92 -23.42
CA GLN A 419 -51.65 -15.23 -22.75
C GLN A 419 -51.09 -16.34 -23.64
N SER A 420 -51.41 -16.34 -24.95
CA SER A 420 -50.94 -17.37 -25.89
C SER A 420 -49.42 -17.41 -26.00
N GLU A 421 -48.81 -16.25 -26.21
CA GLU A 421 -47.36 -16.11 -26.33
C GLU A 421 -46.68 -16.31 -24.97
N GLY A 422 -47.30 -15.79 -23.90
CA GLY A 422 -46.80 -16.01 -22.54
C GLY A 422 -46.77 -17.48 -22.17
N LYS A 423 -47.80 -18.25 -22.53
CA LYS A 423 -47.88 -19.69 -22.27
C LYS A 423 -46.72 -20.43 -22.91
N PHE A 424 -46.40 -20.13 -24.17
CA PHE A 424 -45.28 -20.76 -24.89
C PHE A 424 -43.95 -20.60 -24.11
N TYR A 425 -43.63 -19.37 -23.70
CA TYR A 425 -42.40 -19.11 -22.95
C TYR A 425 -42.42 -19.72 -21.55
N LEU A 426 -43.58 -19.75 -20.88
CA LEU A 426 -43.71 -20.35 -19.54
C LEU A 426 -43.47 -21.86 -19.59
N GLU A 427 -44.06 -22.55 -20.57
CA GLU A 427 -43.85 -23.98 -20.78
C GLU A 427 -42.38 -24.28 -21.11
N GLN A 428 -41.75 -23.47 -21.95
CA GLN A 428 -40.32 -23.59 -22.27
C GLN A 428 -39.44 -23.40 -21.03
N ALA A 429 -39.74 -22.40 -20.19
CA ALA A 429 -39.01 -22.14 -18.95
C ALA A 429 -39.09 -23.33 -17.99
N LEU A 430 -40.30 -23.82 -17.71
CA LEU A 430 -40.55 -24.91 -16.75
C LEU A 430 -40.10 -26.28 -17.26
N GLN A 431 -40.08 -26.48 -18.58
CA GLN A 431 -39.49 -27.68 -19.17
C GLN A 431 -37.96 -27.70 -19.02
N SER A 432 -37.33 -26.54 -19.15
CA SER A 432 -35.87 -26.41 -19.07
C SER A 432 -35.38 -26.41 -17.62
N ASP A 433 -36.11 -25.76 -16.73
CA ASP A 433 -35.82 -25.69 -15.30
C ASP A 433 -37.12 -25.81 -14.47
N PRO A 434 -37.45 -27.03 -14.01
CA PRO A 434 -38.64 -27.26 -13.20
C PRO A 434 -38.62 -26.54 -11.83
N GLU A 435 -37.46 -26.14 -11.31
CA GLU A 435 -37.35 -25.43 -10.03
C GLU A 435 -37.89 -23.99 -10.08
N LEU A 436 -38.23 -23.50 -11.28
CA LEU A 436 -38.95 -22.24 -11.44
C LEU A 436 -40.45 -22.34 -11.11
N LEU A 437 -41.01 -23.55 -10.97
CA LEU A 437 -42.44 -23.71 -10.71
C LEU A 437 -42.92 -23.03 -9.42
N PRO A 438 -42.26 -23.18 -8.25
CA PRO A 438 -42.68 -22.49 -7.03
C PRO A 438 -42.64 -20.96 -7.15
N TRP A 439 -41.77 -20.42 -8.01
CA TRP A 439 -41.74 -18.99 -8.31
C TRP A 439 -42.90 -18.59 -9.21
N ALA A 440 -43.19 -19.37 -10.26
CA ALA A 440 -44.34 -19.15 -11.14
C ALA A 440 -45.66 -19.12 -10.35
N GLU A 441 -45.82 -20.02 -9.37
CA GLU A 441 -47.05 -20.09 -8.57
C GLU A 441 -47.26 -18.89 -7.64
N LYS A 442 -46.19 -18.17 -7.27
CA LYS A 442 -46.27 -16.95 -6.46
C LYS A 442 -46.66 -15.73 -7.31
N GLU A 443 -46.42 -15.78 -8.62
CA GLU A 443 -46.73 -14.70 -9.53
C GLU A 443 -48.22 -14.70 -9.90
N THR A 444 -48.93 -13.65 -9.48
CA THR A 444 -50.38 -13.50 -9.73
C THR A 444 -50.73 -13.49 -11.22
N ALA A 445 -49.80 -13.03 -12.06
CA ALA A 445 -49.96 -13.00 -13.51
C ALA A 445 -50.19 -14.41 -14.11
N PHE A 446 -49.68 -15.46 -13.48
CA PHE A 446 -49.80 -16.84 -13.98
C PHE A 446 -50.98 -17.62 -13.40
N PHE A 447 -51.80 -17.04 -12.52
CA PHE A 447 -52.91 -17.76 -11.87
C PHE A 447 -53.87 -18.39 -12.89
N SER A 448 -54.25 -17.62 -13.92
CA SER A 448 -55.12 -18.10 -15.00
C SER A 448 -54.55 -19.33 -15.73
N PHE A 449 -53.24 -19.39 -15.92
CA PHE A 449 -52.57 -20.55 -16.52
C PHE A 449 -52.67 -21.77 -15.62
N PHE A 450 -52.42 -21.62 -14.31
CA PHE A 450 -52.46 -22.75 -13.38
C PHE A 450 -53.87 -23.28 -13.11
N GLU A 451 -54.92 -22.54 -13.46
CA GLU A 451 -56.30 -23.03 -13.43
C GLU A 451 -56.66 -23.91 -14.64
N THR A 452 -55.91 -23.79 -15.75
CA THR A 452 -56.10 -24.62 -16.93
C THR A 452 -55.79 -26.10 -16.67
N LYS A 453 -56.27 -26.98 -17.55
CA LYS A 453 -56.00 -28.41 -17.47
C LYS A 453 -54.50 -28.70 -17.56
N GLU A 454 -53.80 -27.97 -18.43
CA GLU A 454 -52.36 -28.08 -18.66
C GLU A 454 -51.57 -27.63 -17.43
N GLY A 455 -51.89 -26.46 -16.88
CA GLY A 455 -51.24 -25.93 -15.68
C GLY A 455 -51.41 -26.86 -14.47
N LYS A 456 -52.63 -27.36 -14.23
CA LYS A 456 -52.91 -28.37 -13.18
C LYS A 456 -52.09 -29.64 -13.37
N LYS A 457 -52.02 -30.16 -14.59
CA LYS A 457 -51.23 -31.35 -14.92
C LYS A 457 -49.73 -31.14 -14.65
N LEU A 458 -49.21 -29.97 -14.97
CA LEU A 458 -47.82 -29.61 -14.74
C LEU A 458 -47.49 -29.53 -13.24
N LYS A 459 -48.36 -28.89 -12.45
CA LYS A 459 -48.24 -28.87 -10.97
C LYS A 459 -48.21 -30.28 -10.38
N ILE A 460 -49.19 -31.11 -10.73
CA ILE A 460 -49.28 -32.49 -10.24
C ILE A 460 -48.00 -33.27 -10.57
N LYS A 461 -47.51 -33.17 -11.81
CA LYS A 461 -46.28 -33.86 -12.24
C LYS A 461 -45.05 -33.43 -11.42
N TYR A 462 -44.88 -32.14 -11.17
CA TYR A 462 -43.74 -31.63 -10.41
C TYR A 462 -43.75 -32.12 -8.95
N TYR A 463 -44.86 -31.94 -8.22
CA TYR A 463 -44.92 -32.28 -6.80
C TYR A 463 -44.88 -33.81 -6.57
N LEU A 464 -45.48 -34.62 -7.44
CA LEU A 464 -45.37 -36.09 -7.36
C LEU A 464 -43.92 -36.56 -7.52
N ASN A 465 -43.19 -36.01 -8.49
CA ASN A 465 -41.79 -36.38 -8.72
C ASN A 465 -40.90 -35.96 -7.53
N ARG A 466 -41.19 -34.82 -6.90
CA ARG A 466 -40.44 -34.33 -5.74
C ARG A 466 -40.66 -35.19 -4.50
N GLU A 467 -41.88 -35.64 -4.23
CA GLU A 467 -42.20 -36.57 -3.14
C GLU A 467 -41.56 -37.95 -3.32
N GLN A 468 -41.47 -38.45 -4.57
CA GLN A 468 -40.78 -39.71 -4.87
C GLN A 468 -39.28 -39.60 -4.65
N ASN A 469 -38.66 -38.48 -5.05
CA ASN A 469 -37.24 -38.25 -4.84
C ASN A 469 -36.90 -38.04 -3.34
N SER A 470 -37.79 -37.43 -2.55
CA SER A 470 -37.59 -37.27 -1.10
C SER A 470 -37.76 -38.57 -0.30
N LYS A 471 -38.32 -39.63 -0.89
CA LYS A 471 -38.48 -40.95 -0.26
C LYS A 471 -37.35 -41.94 -0.59
N ASN A 472 -36.48 -41.58 -1.53
CA ASN A 472 -35.35 -42.39 -1.99
C ASN A 472 -33.99 -41.91 -1.44
N PHE A 473 -34.01 -40.91 -0.55
CA PHE A 473 -32.93 -40.49 0.34
C PHE A 473 -33.39 -40.71 1.78
#